data_AF-A0A5K3F6M1-F1
#
_entry.id   AF-A0A5K3F6M1-F1
#
_cell.length_a   1.000
_cell.length_b   1.000
_cell.length_c   1.000
_cell.angle_alpha   90.00
_cell.angle_beta   90.00
_cell.angle_gamma   90.00
#
_symmetry.space_group_name_H-M   'P 1'
#
loop_
_entity.id
_entity.type
_entity.pdbx_description
1 polymer ?
#
loop_
_entity_poly.entity_id
_entity_poly.type
_entity_poly.pdbx_seq_one_letter_code
_entity_poly.pdbx_strand_id
1 'polypeptide(L)'
;TFDFTANKNSQLEEKQFKTSTLQDVSTYLFESPSVDITEDEEVYEAVVRMFSANVFRPLPPPLHKLTRSPYDPQDINEKEEEEEAKEPAWPHLELVYEIFLRFLSLMNIKTVFLKKHISHAFVLNLLAVFDTEDRRERDCAKLILHKIYTKLIKLRVFIRKQMIFTFQSFVFDMVQFNGIGELLEIFGSIVSGYQTPLTPEQVESLRKAILPLHKPWSMSVYHPQLAYCIAQFLEKDTS
;
A
#
# COMPACT_ATOMS: atom_id res chain seq x y z
N THR A 1 -3.29 -19.05 -10.93
CA THR A 1 -3.62 -18.47 -9.61
C THR A 1 -4.28 -19.55 -8.80
N PHE A 2 -3.87 -19.77 -7.55
CA PHE A 2 -4.42 -20.84 -6.69
C PHE A 2 -5.59 -20.29 -5.89
N ASP A 3 -6.64 -21.10 -5.71
CA ASP A 3 -7.77 -20.78 -4.84
C ASP A 3 -7.46 -21.31 -3.43
N PHE A 4 -7.28 -20.40 -2.48
CA PHE A 4 -7.00 -20.73 -1.08
C PHE A 4 -8.27 -20.80 -0.21
N THR A 5 -9.43 -20.48 -0.77
CA THR A 5 -10.73 -20.55 -0.08
C THR A 5 -11.38 -21.93 -0.19
N ALA A 6 -11.11 -22.65 -1.28
CA ALA A 6 -11.57 -24.02 -1.48
C ALA A 6 -10.52 -25.03 -1.01
N ASN A 7 -10.84 -25.80 0.04
CA ASN A 7 -9.97 -26.86 0.55
C ASN A 7 -10.06 -28.11 -0.37
N LYS A 8 -9.51 -28.00 -1.58
CA LYS A 8 -9.35 -29.13 -2.51
C LYS A 8 -7.99 -29.77 -2.25
N ASN A 9 -7.99 -30.98 -1.68
CA ASN A 9 -6.78 -31.78 -1.43
C ASN A 9 -5.87 -31.95 -2.66
N SER A 10 -6.43 -31.86 -3.88
CA SER A 10 -5.68 -31.96 -5.14
C SER A 10 -4.72 -30.80 -5.40
N GLN A 11 -4.82 -29.68 -4.68
CA GLN A 11 -3.93 -28.52 -4.86
C GLN A 11 -2.87 -28.40 -3.75
N LEU A 12 -2.85 -29.32 -2.78
CA LEU A 12 -1.99 -29.19 -1.60
C LEU A 12 -0.50 -29.33 -1.96
N GLU A 13 -0.16 -30.31 -2.81
CA GLU A 13 1.19 -30.52 -3.32
C GLU A 13 1.66 -29.36 -4.19
N GLU A 14 0.81 -28.86 -5.10
CA GLU A 14 1.13 -27.70 -5.95
C GLU A 14 1.31 -26.41 -5.13
N LYS A 15 0.51 -26.23 -4.07
CA LYS A 15 0.63 -25.11 -3.13
C LYS A 15 1.95 -25.18 -2.35
N GLN A 16 2.34 -26.37 -1.89
CA GLN A 16 3.63 -26.60 -1.20
C GLN A 16 4.82 -26.38 -2.14
N PHE A 17 4.74 -26.88 -3.37
CA PHE A 17 5.76 -26.66 -4.39
C PHE A 17 5.95 -25.16 -4.66
N LYS A 18 4.85 -24.42 -4.85
CA LYS A 18 4.90 -22.95 -4.99
C LYS A 18 5.55 -22.28 -3.78
N THR A 19 5.21 -22.69 -2.55
CA THR A 19 5.83 -22.15 -1.33
C THR A 19 7.34 -22.38 -1.35
N SER A 20 7.78 -23.62 -1.61
CA SER A 20 9.21 -23.96 -1.66
C SER A 20 9.93 -23.11 -2.70
N THR A 21 9.38 -22.98 -3.92
CA THR A 21 10.00 -22.17 -4.97
C THR A 21 10.10 -20.69 -4.57
N LEU A 22 9.08 -20.12 -3.94
CA LEU A 22 9.13 -18.74 -3.46
C LEU A 22 10.16 -18.57 -2.34
N GLN A 23 10.26 -19.53 -1.44
CA GLN A 23 11.29 -19.53 -0.40
C GLN A 23 12.69 -19.60 -1.01
N ASP A 24 12.93 -20.45 -2.01
CA ASP A 24 14.21 -20.55 -2.70
C ASP A 24 14.59 -19.22 -3.39
N VAL A 25 13.63 -18.58 -4.07
CA VAL A 25 13.82 -17.26 -4.69
C VAL A 25 14.13 -16.20 -3.63
N SER A 26 13.41 -16.22 -2.51
CA SER A 26 13.65 -15.32 -1.38
C SER A 26 15.07 -15.51 -0.85
N THR A 27 15.44 -16.74 -0.49
CA THR A 27 16.78 -17.10 0.00
C THR A 27 17.88 -16.69 -0.96
N TYR A 28 17.70 -16.91 -2.27
CA TYR A 28 18.66 -16.46 -3.28
C TYR A 28 18.87 -14.94 -3.26
N LEU A 29 17.80 -14.15 -3.14
CA LEU A 29 17.88 -12.70 -2.98
C LEU A 29 18.50 -12.25 -1.65
N PHE A 30 18.48 -13.11 -0.61
CA PHE A 30 19.06 -12.84 0.71
C PHE A 30 20.54 -13.19 0.81
N GLU A 31 20.95 -14.36 0.33
CA GLU A 31 22.29 -14.92 0.56
C GLU A 31 23.35 -14.38 -0.40
N SER A 32 22.96 -13.96 -1.61
CA SER A 32 23.87 -13.33 -2.57
C SER A 32 23.07 -12.57 -3.62
N PRO A 33 22.83 -11.25 -3.46
CA PRO A 33 22.43 -10.43 -4.59
C PRO A 33 23.62 -10.38 -5.55
N SER A 34 23.73 -11.38 -6.43
CA SER A 34 24.72 -11.35 -7.51
C SER A 34 24.46 -10.07 -8.30
N VAL A 35 25.53 -9.35 -8.62
CA VAL A 35 25.48 -8.12 -9.42
C VAL A 35 24.65 -8.36 -10.69
N ASP A 36 24.71 -9.59 -11.22
CA ASP A 36 23.99 -10.07 -12.39
C ASP A 36 22.45 -9.86 -12.33
N ILE A 37 21.79 -10.06 -11.18
CA ILE A 37 20.32 -9.91 -11.06
C ILE A 37 19.89 -8.47 -11.31
N THR A 38 20.69 -7.50 -10.84
CA THR A 38 20.36 -6.08 -11.00
C THR A 38 20.67 -5.54 -12.39
N GLU A 39 21.49 -6.26 -13.15
CA GLU A 39 21.92 -5.92 -14.51
C GLU A 39 20.98 -6.44 -15.59
N ASP A 40 20.25 -7.53 -15.33
CA ASP A 40 19.31 -8.15 -16.26
C ASP A 40 17.91 -7.52 -16.20
N GLU A 41 17.44 -6.95 -17.31
CA GLU A 41 16.11 -6.32 -17.41
C GLU A 41 14.97 -7.35 -17.34
N GLU A 42 15.18 -8.58 -17.81
CA GLU A 42 14.14 -9.63 -17.82
C GLU A 42 13.74 -10.01 -16.39
N VAL A 43 14.67 -9.92 -15.44
CA VAL A 43 14.40 -10.13 -14.01
C VAL A 43 13.42 -9.09 -13.47
N TYR A 44 13.53 -7.83 -13.86
CA TYR A 44 12.63 -6.77 -13.41
C TYR A 44 11.21 -7.03 -13.90
N GLU A 45 11.07 -7.42 -15.17
CA GLU A 45 9.78 -7.83 -15.73
C GLU A 45 9.20 -9.02 -14.98
N ALA A 46 10.00 -10.08 -14.79
CA ALA A 46 9.58 -11.30 -14.12
C ALA A 46 9.10 -11.05 -12.69
N VAL A 47 9.86 -10.27 -11.92
CA VAL A 47 9.53 -9.94 -10.52
C VAL A 47 8.29 -9.06 -10.42
N VAL A 48 8.17 -8.02 -11.25
CA VAL A 48 6.98 -7.15 -11.27
C VAL A 48 5.74 -7.92 -11.71
N ARG A 49 5.87 -8.80 -12.70
CA ARG A 49 4.78 -9.66 -13.18
C ARG A 49 4.37 -10.68 -12.13
N MET A 50 5.32 -11.30 -11.45
CA MET A 50 5.08 -12.24 -10.35
C MET A 50 4.31 -11.54 -9.22
N PHE A 51 4.74 -10.36 -8.78
CA PHE A 51 4.04 -9.57 -7.78
C PHE A 51 2.61 -9.24 -8.21
N SER A 52 2.46 -8.67 -9.42
CA SER A 52 1.16 -8.24 -9.96
C SER A 52 0.16 -9.38 -10.07
N ALA A 53 0.59 -10.56 -10.54
CA ALA A 53 -0.28 -11.71 -10.75
C ALA A 53 -0.75 -12.38 -9.45
N ASN A 54 -0.09 -12.14 -8.33
CA ASN A 54 -0.46 -12.69 -7.02
C ASN A 54 -1.23 -11.69 -6.16
N VAL A 55 -0.82 -10.41 -6.19
CA VAL A 55 -1.34 -9.38 -5.29
C VAL A 55 -2.56 -8.68 -5.87
N PHE A 56 -2.57 -8.33 -7.16
CA PHE A 56 -3.64 -7.55 -7.76
C PHE A 56 -4.86 -8.43 -8.07
N ARG A 57 -5.72 -8.54 -7.08
CA ARG A 57 -6.97 -9.30 -7.12
C ARG A 57 -8.13 -8.44 -6.63
N PRO A 58 -9.37 -8.71 -7.06
CA PRO A 58 -10.55 -8.13 -6.42
C PRO A 58 -10.54 -8.49 -4.93
N LEU A 59 -10.73 -7.51 -4.08
CA LEU A 59 -10.90 -7.74 -2.64
C LEU A 59 -12.23 -8.44 -2.38
N PRO A 60 -12.31 -9.31 -1.35
CA PRO A 60 -13.57 -9.92 -0.97
C PRO A 60 -14.62 -8.83 -0.69
N PRO A 61 -15.91 -9.11 -0.97
CA PRO A 61 -16.96 -8.18 -0.60
C PRO A 61 -16.87 -7.96 0.91
N PRO A 62 -16.78 -6.70 1.35
CA PRO A 62 -16.62 -6.37 2.75
C PRO A 62 -17.86 -6.85 3.49
N LEU A 63 -17.63 -7.60 4.56
CA LEU A 63 -18.65 -8.38 5.26
C LEU A 63 -19.83 -7.50 5.71
N HIS A 64 -19.62 -6.19 5.93
CA HIS A 64 -20.61 -5.29 6.52
C HIS A 64 -20.78 -3.91 5.84
N LYS A 65 -20.50 -3.72 4.53
CA LYS A 65 -20.72 -2.41 3.85
C LYS A 65 -22.20 -2.02 3.63
N LEU A 66 -23.17 -2.91 3.87
CA LEU A 66 -24.59 -2.68 3.50
C LEU A 66 -25.44 -1.98 4.57
N THR A 67 -24.95 -1.78 5.80
CA THR A 67 -25.75 -1.24 6.92
C THR A 67 -25.16 -0.04 7.65
N ARG A 68 -23.91 0.37 7.35
CA ARG A 68 -23.16 1.32 8.19
C ARG A 68 -23.22 2.76 7.66
N SER A 69 -23.80 3.66 8.44
CA SER A 69 -23.74 5.10 8.21
C SER A 69 -22.43 5.61 8.81
N PRO A 70 -21.57 6.34 8.08
CA PRO A 70 -20.32 6.91 8.62
C PRO A 70 -20.53 7.97 9.72
N TYR A 71 -21.78 8.16 10.17
CA TYR A 71 -22.21 9.09 11.21
C TYR A 71 -22.86 8.42 12.43
N ASP A 72 -22.92 7.08 12.50
CA ASP A 72 -23.48 6.39 13.67
C ASP A 72 -22.40 6.15 14.75
N PRO A 73 -22.55 6.69 15.98
CA PRO A 73 -21.60 6.49 17.07
C PRO A 73 -21.46 5.03 17.52
N GLN A 74 -22.45 4.16 17.26
CA GLN A 74 -22.42 2.75 17.68
C GLN A 74 -21.44 1.91 16.85
N ASP A 75 -21.16 2.32 15.60
CA ASP A 75 -20.30 1.59 14.65
C ASP A 75 -18.79 1.64 15.02
N ILE A 76 -18.33 2.59 15.85
CA ILE A 76 -16.91 2.71 16.23
C ILE A 76 -16.52 1.64 17.23
N ASN A 77 -17.31 1.46 18.30
CA ASN A 77 -17.01 0.47 19.33
C ASN A 77 -17.04 -0.95 18.77
N GLU A 78 -17.93 -1.22 17.81
CA GLU A 78 -17.98 -2.52 17.11
C GLU A 78 -16.72 -2.76 16.26
N LYS A 79 -16.21 -1.75 15.53
CA LYS A 79 -14.98 -1.89 14.73
C LYS A 79 -13.71 -2.14 15.55
N GLU A 80 -13.63 -1.62 16.77
CA GLU A 80 -12.47 -1.86 17.65
C GLU A 80 -12.50 -3.27 18.28
N GLU A 81 -13.70 -3.87 18.41
CA GLU A 81 -13.90 -5.22 18.95
C GLU A 81 -13.99 -6.31 17.86
N GLU A 82 -14.18 -5.95 16.60
CA GLU A 82 -14.28 -6.87 15.45
C GLU A 82 -12.92 -7.48 15.06
N GLU A 83 -12.86 -8.82 14.97
CA GLU A 83 -11.70 -9.53 14.43
C GLU A 83 -11.48 -9.17 12.95
N GLU A 84 -10.35 -8.55 12.62
CA GLU A 84 -9.95 -8.25 11.23
C GLU A 84 -9.99 -9.52 10.37
N ALA A 85 -10.67 -9.47 9.21
CA ALA A 85 -10.70 -10.59 8.29
C ALA A 85 -9.28 -10.89 7.78
N LYS A 86 -8.82 -12.12 8.05
CA LYS A 86 -7.49 -12.58 7.66
C LYS A 86 -7.51 -13.18 6.27
N GLU A 87 -6.52 -12.83 5.45
CA GLU A 87 -6.37 -13.41 4.12
C GLU A 87 -5.93 -14.89 4.22
N PRO A 88 -6.74 -15.86 3.74
CA PRO A 88 -6.39 -17.28 3.81
C PRO A 88 -5.13 -17.64 3.00
N ALA A 89 -4.81 -16.87 1.95
CA ALA A 89 -3.60 -17.06 1.16
C ALA A 89 -2.35 -16.39 1.78
N TRP A 90 -2.44 -15.84 3.00
CA TRP A 90 -1.36 -15.04 3.61
C TRP A 90 0.01 -15.71 3.59
N PRO A 91 0.19 -17.01 3.96
CA PRO A 91 1.52 -17.64 3.95
C PRO A 91 2.22 -17.58 2.58
N HIS A 92 1.45 -17.55 1.48
CA HIS A 92 2.01 -17.38 0.13
C HIS A 92 2.18 -15.92 -0.25
N LEU A 93 1.23 -15.06 0.12
CA LEU A 93 1.30 -13.63 -0.18
C LEU A 93 2.43 -12.94 0.58
N GLU A 94 2.65 -13.29 1.83
CA GLU A 94 3.75 -12.79 2.66
C GLU A 94 5.09 -12.94 1.94
N LEU A 95 5.38 -14.12 1.40
CA LEU A 95 6.60 -14.38 0.61
C LEU A 95 6.66 -13.50 -0.66
N VAL A 96 5.54 -13.31 -1.36
CA VAL A 96 5.48 -12.46 -2.55
C VAL A 96 5.79 -11.00 -2.20
N TYR A 97 5.20 -10.50 -1.11
CA TYR A 97 5.47 -9.16 -0.59
C TYR A 97 6.92 -9.00 -0.15
N GLU A 98 7.47 -9.99 0.56
CA GLU A 98 8.85 -10.01 1.04
C GLU A 98 9.84 -9.96 -0.12
N ILE A 99 9.67 -10.84 -1.12
CA ILE A 99 10.51 -10.88 -2.33
C ILE A 99 10.50 -9.53 -3.02
N PHE A 100 9.32 -8.93 -3.22
CA PHE A 100 9.22 -7.65 -3.94
C PHE A 100 9.80 -6.48 -3.13
N LEU A 101 9.55 -6.45 -1.82
CA LEU A 101 10.15 -5.46 -0.91
C LEU A 101 11.67 -5.56 -0.89
N ARG A 102 12.20 -6.78 -0.85
CA ARG A 102 13.63 -7.05 -0.86
C ARG A 102 14.24 -6.63 -2.19
N PHE A 103 13.63 -7.01 -3.30
CA PHE A 103 14.03 -6.60 -4.64
C PHE A 103 14.11 -5.07 -4.75
N LEU A 104 13.04 -4.34 -4.37
CA LEU A 104 13.05 -2.88 -4.36
C LEU A 104 14.13 -2.28 -3.43
N SER A 105 14.59 -3.03 -2.43
CA SER A 105 15.60 -2.60 -1.46
C SER A 105 17.04 -2.92 -1.87
N LEU A 106 17.27 -3.58 -3.00
CA LEU A 106 18.61 -3.82 -3.53
C LEU A 106 19.33 -2.49 -3.77
N MET A 107 20.61 -2.40 -3.36
CA MET A 107 21.39 -1.16 -3.44
C MET A 107 21.65 -0.75 -4.89
N ASN A 108 21.91 -1.71 -5.78
CA ASN A 108 22.25 -1.48 -7.19
C ASN A 108 21.03 -1.52 -8.12
N ILE A 109 19.81 -1.36 -7.59
CA ILE A 109 18.61 -1.44 -8.41
C ILE A 109 18.53 -0.30 -9.43
N LYS A 110 18.33 -0.64 -10.70
CA LYS A 110 18.26 0.31 -11.81
C LYS A 110 16.85 0.84 -11.98
N THR A 111 16.64 2.10 -11.60
CA THR A 111 15.36 2.80 -11.79
C THR A 111 14.95 2.93 -13.27
N VAL A 112 15.93 2.85 -14.19
CA VAL A 112 15.72 2.86 -15.64
C VAL A 112 14.95 1.63 -16.11
N PHE A 113 15.15 0.47 -15.48
CA PHE A 113 14.42 -0.76 -15.79
C PHE A 113 13.08 -0.79 -15.05
N LEU A 114 13.06 -0.48 -13.74
CA LEU A 114 11.82 -0.44 -12.95
C LEU A 114 10.72 0.42 -13.59
N LYS A 115 11.06 1.61 -14.09
CA LYS A 115 10.07 2.54 -14.67
C LYS A 115 9.40 2.01 -15.94
N LYS A 116 9.95 0.98 -16.60
CA LYS A 116 9.35 0.34 -17.78
C LYS A 116 8.21 -0.60 -17.40
N HIS A 117 8.27 -1.18 -16.20
CA HIS A 117 7.32 -2.19 -15.73
C HIS A 117 6.36 -1.66 -14.64
N ILE A 118 6.74 -0.63 -13.90
CA ILE A 118 5.88 0.03 -12.91
C ILE A 118 5.19 1.25 -13.55
N SER A 119 3.95 1.04 -13.98
CA SER A 119 3.11 2.03 -14.65
C SER A 119 2.13 2.73 -13.68
N HIS A 120 1.38 3.71 -14.18
CA HIS A 120 0.25 4.29 -13.42
C HIS A 120 -0.79 3.23 -13.05
N ALA A 121 -1.07 2.28 -13.95
CA ALA A 121 -2.00 1.18 -13.67
C ALA A 121 -1.50 0.28 -12.53
N PHE A 122 -0.20 0.00 -12.48
CA PHE A 122 0.41 -0.72 -11.36
C PHE A 122 0.16 0.02 -10.02
N VAL A 123 0.37 1.33 -10.00
CA VAL A 123 0.15 2.16 -8.80
C VAL A 123 -1.32 2.16 -8.38
N LEU A 124 -2.25 2.28 -9.33
CA LEU A 124 -3.69 2.23 -9.03
C LEU A 124 -4.11 0.88 -8.45
N ASN A 125 -3.63 -0.22 -9.04
CA ASN A 125 -3.89 -1.56 -8.50
C ASN A 125 -3.28 -1.74 -7.10
N LEU A 126 -2.08 -1.21 -6.86
CA LEU A 126 -1.47 -1.23 -5.53
C LEU A 126 -2.26 -0.39 -4.52
N LEU A 127 -2.80 0.76 -4.91
CA LEU A 127 -3.66 1.58 -4.05
C LEU A 127 -4.98 0.87 -3.72
N ALA A 128 -5.54 0.10 -4.65
CA ALA A 128 -6.74 -0.70 -4.38
C ALA A 128 -6.51 -1.74 -3.27
N VAL A 129 -5.29 -2.28 -3.13
CA VAL A 129 -4.94 -3.23 -2.07
C VAL A 129 -5.06 -2.61 -0.67
N PHE A 130 -4.88 -1.30 -0.52
CA PHE A 130 -4.99 -0.64 0.79
C PHE A 130 -6.41 -0.72 1.38
N ASP A 131 -7.43 -1.06 0.59
CA ASP A 131 -8.79 -1.29 1.11
C ASP A 131 -8.99 -2.70 1.69
N THR A 132 -7.95 -3.55 1.71
CA THR A 132 -8.02 -4.87 2.37
C THR A 132 -8.24 -4.73 3.89
N GLU A 133 -8.99 -5.66 4.47
CA GLU A 133 -9.25 -5.71 5.92
C GLU A 133 -8.03 -6.26 6.68
N ASP A 134 -7.15 -7.04 6.03
CA ASP A 134 -5.95 -7.61 6.63
C ASP A 134 -4.85 -6.54 6.80
N ARG A 135 -4.61 -6.12 8.04
CA ARG A 135 -3.60 -5.10 8.36
C ARG A 135 -2.19 -5.45 7.89
N ARG A 136 -1.83 -6.74 7.88
CA ARG A 136 -0.49 -7.19 7.47
C ARG A 136 -0.26 -6.87 5.99
N GLU A 137 -1.28 -7.09 5.17
CA GLU A 137 -1.23 -6.78 3.75
C GLU A 137 -1.12 -5.26 3.51
N ARG A 138 -1.86 -4.45 4.28
CA ARG A 138 -1.75 -2.97 4.24
C ARG A 138 -0.35 -2.49 4.61
N ASP A 139 0.25 -3.04 5.66
CA ASP A 139 1.60 -2.68 6.08
C ASP A 139 2.66 -3.02 5.03
N CYS A 140 2.56 -4.16 4.35
CA CYS A 140 3.44 -4.48 3.23
C CYS A 140 3.22 -3.55 2.03
N ALA A 141 1.96 -3.28 1.65
CA ALA A 141 1.62 -2.37 0.57
C ALA A 141 2.13 -0.94 0.85
N LYS A 142 2.05 -0.48 2.11
CA LYS A 142 2.61 0.78 2.59
C LYS A 142 4.09 0.91 2.29
N LEU A 143 4.86 -0.09 2.68
CA LEU A 143 6.31 -0.11 2.46
C LEU A 143 6.67 -0.12 0.96
N ILE A 144 5.94 -0.88 0.15
CA ILE A 144 6.15 -0.94 -1.30
C ILE A 144 5.85 0.41 -1.94
N LEU A 145 4.68 1.01 -1.66
CA LEU A 145 4.28 2.29 -2.25
C LEU A 145 5.27 3.39 -1.89
N HIS A 146 5.75 3.41 -0.65
CA HIS A 146 6.79 4.36 -0.23
C HIS A 146 8.12 4.14 -0.97
N LYS A 147 8.58 2.89 -1.15
CA LYS A 147 9.79 2.59 -1.94
C LYS A 147 9.63 3.00 -3.42
N ILE A 148 8.46 2.77 -4.01
CA ILE A 148 8.15 3.19 -5.38
C ILE A 148 8.20 4.73 -5.46
N TYR A 149 7.55 5.44 -4.53
CA TYR A 149 7.55 6.89 -4.49
C TYR A 149 8.97 7.48 -4.39
N THR A 150 9.80 6.93 -3.50
CA THR A 150 11.16 7.41 -3.29
C THR A 150 12.06 7.16 -4.51
N LYS A 151 11.99 5.97 -5.13
CA LYS A 151 12.86 5.57 -6.25
C LYS A 151 12.39 6.08 -7.62
N LEU A 152 11.08 6.11 -7.89
CA LEU A 152 10.52 6.47 -9.19
C LEU A 152 9.98 7.89 -9.21
N ILE A 153 10.89 8.86 -9.38
CA ILE A 153 10.59 10.31 -9.35
C ILE A 153 9.43 10.68 -10.29
N LYS A 154 9.37 10.08 -11.50
CA LYS A 154 8.31 10.34 -12.48
C LYS A 154 6.89 10.03 -11.98
N LEU A 155 6.75 9.10 -11.02
CA LEU A 155 5.46 8.70 -10.46
C LEU A 155 5.05 9.55 -9.26
N ARG A 156 5.94 10.37 -8.68
CA ARG A 156 5.67 11.10 -7.43
C ARG A 156 4.47 12.04 -7.53
N VAL A 157 4.32 12.74 -8.65
CA VAL A 157 3.17 13.63 -8.87
C VAL A 157 1.88 12.81 -8.95
N PHE A 158 1.91 11.70 -9.68
CA PHE A 158 0.76 10.82 -9.82
C PHE A 158 0.34 10.20 -8.48
N ILE A 159 1.28 9.62 -7.73
CA ILE A 159 1.03 9.00 -6.42
C ILE A 159 0.41 10.03 -5.46
N ARG A 160 1.00 11.24 -5.33
CA ARG A 160 0.44 12.29 -4.46
C ARG A 160 -0.99 12.66 -4.85
N LYS A 161 -1.25 12.82 -6.15
CA LYS A 161 -2.61 13.12 -6.65
C LYS A 161 -3.60 12.02 -6.32
N GLN A 162 -3.21 10.75 -6.48
CA GLN A 162 -4.08 9.63 -6.14
C GLN A 162 -4.35 9.51 -4.64
N MET A 163 -3.33 9.72 -3.79
CA MET A 163 -3.53 9.75 -2.33
C MET A 163 -4.47 10.88 -1.90
N ILE A 164 -4.27 12.09 -2.44
CA ILE A 164 -5.17 13.23 -2.22
C ILE A 164 -6.59 12.91 -2.67
N PHE A 165 -6.75 12.32 -3.85
CA PHE A 165 -8.04 11.90 -4.37
C PHE A 165 -8.71 10.88 -3.43
N THR A 166 -7.99 9.85 -2.97
CA THR A 166 -8.51 8.88 -2.00
C THR A 166 -8.98 9.56 -0.71
N PHE A 167 -8.20 10.48 -0.14
CA PHE A 167 -8.61 11.23 1.06
C PHE A 167 -9.87 12.06 0.82
N GLN A 168 -9.97 12.71 -0.33
CA GLN A 168 -11.14 13.51 -0.69
C GLN A 168 -12.39 12.64 -0.87
N SER A 169 -12.29 11.52 -1.58
CA SER A 169 -13.41 10.59 -1.76
C SER A 169 -13.83 9.93 -0.45
N PHE A 170 -12.90 9.63 0.45
CA PHE A 170 -13.22 9.14 1.79
C PHE A 170 -14.06 10.15 2.60
N VAL A 171 -13.71 11.44 2.55
CA VAL A 171 -14.42 12.47 3.35
C VAL A 171 -15.68 13.01 2.68
N PHE A 172 -15.65 13.26 1.37
CA PHE A 172 -16.72 13.97 0.66
C PHE A 172 -17.69 13.03 -0.07
N ASP A 173 -17.17 11.94 -0.64
CA ASP A 173 -17.99 10.94 -1.33
C ASP A 173 -18.44 9.82 -0.39
N MET A 174 -18.04 9.87 0.89
CA MET A 174 -18.32 8.87 1.94
C MET A 174 -17.92 7.45 1.53
N VAL A 175 -16.90 7.33 0.67
CA VAL A 175 -16.39 6.03 0.24
C VAL A 175 -15.58 5.44 1.39
N GLN A 176 -16.09 4.39 2.02
CA GLN A 176 -15.32 3.68 3.04
C GLN A 176 -14.00 3.16 2.46
N PHE A 177 -12.91 3.41 3.20
CA PHE A 177 -11.57 2.99 2.83
C PHE A 177 -10.78 2.57 4.07
N ASN A 178 -10.25 1.35 4.10
CA ASN A 178 -9.58 0.82 5.30
C ASN A 178 -8.18 1.43 5.53
N GLY A 179 -7.42 1.68 4.47
CA GLY A 179 -6.00 2.06 4.55
C GLY A 179 -5.69 3.55 4.72
N ILE A 180 -6.58 4.35 5.33
CA ILE A 180 -6.36 5.80 5.49
C ILE A 180 -5.13 6.09 6.35
N GLY A 181 -4.94 5.36 7.45
CA GLY A 181 -3.80 5.53 8.35
C GLY A 181 -2.47 5.26 7.66
N GLU A 182 -2.35 4.14 6.95
CA GLU A 182 -1.15 3.75 6.24
C GLU A 182 -0.80 4.73 5.11
N LEU A 183 -1.81 5.24 4.39
CA LEU A 183 -1.60 6.30 3.39
C LEU A 183 -1.15 7.61 4.05
N LEU A 184 -1.69 7.98 5.22
CA LEU A 184 -1.26 9.17 5.96
C LEU A 184 0.19 9.07 6.45
N GLU A 185 0.67 7.89 6.85
CA GLU A 185 2.09 7.69 7.21
C GLU A 185 3.01 8.01 6.04
N ILE A 186 2.67 7.49 4.85
CA ILE A 186 3.42 7.79 3.62
C ILE A 186 3.34 9.28 3.32
N PHE A 187 2.14 9.87 3.39
CA PHE A 187 1.95 11.28 3.06
C PHE A 187 2.69 12.20 4.03
N GLY A 188 2.67 11.92 5.33
CA GLY A 188 3.46 12.63 6.33
C GLY A 188 4.95 12.57 6.05
N SER A 189 5.49 11.39 5.69
CA SER A 189 6.89 11.25 5.26
C SER A 189 7.21 12.06 3.99
N ILE A 190 6.27 12.11 3.04
CA ILE A 190 6.39 12.95 1.83
C ILE A 190 6.45 14.44 2.19
N VAL A 191 5.58 14.90 3.10
CA VAL A 191 5.51 16.31 3.54
C VAL A 191 6.77 16.70 4.29
N SER A 192 7.32 15.80 5.12
CA SER A 192 8.61 15.99 5.79
C SER A 192 9.74 16.33 4.80
N GLY A 193 9.69 15.75 3.59
CA GLY A 193 10.63 16.00 2.50
C GLY A 193 10.34 17.24 1.65
N TYR A 194 9.27 18.01 1.91
CA TYR A 194 9.00 19.24 1.18
C TYR A 194 10.00 20.34 1.50
N GLN A 195 10.31 21.13 0.46
CA GLN A 195 11.10 22.35 0.57
C GLN A 195 10.24 23.46 1.16
N THR A 196 10.85 24.32 1.95
CA THR A 196 10.24 25.54 2.49
C THR A 196 10.57 26.74 1.60
N PRO A 197 9.64 27.70 1.41
CA PRO A 197 8.24 27.66 1.85
C PRO A 197 7.40 26.67 1.02
N LEU A 198 6.27 26.23 1.59
CA LEU A 198 5.33 25.35 0.90
C LEU A 198 4.77 26.02 -0.37
N THR A 199 4.54 25.21 -1.40
CA THR A 199 3.88 25.69 -2.62
C THR A 199 2.37 25.88 -2.40
N PRO A 200 1.69 26.73 -3.18
CA PRO A 200 0.24 26.90 -3.07
C PRO A 200 -0.55 25.59 -3.23
N GLU A 201 -0.09 24.69 -4.10
CA GLU A 201 -0.70 23.36 -4.28
C GLU A 201 -0.57 22.49 -3.01
N GLN A 202 0.56 22.56 -2.31
CA GLN A 202 0.77 21.83 -1.06
C GLN A 202 -0.10 22.39 0.07
N VAL A 203 -0.20 23.71 0.21
CA VAL A 203 -1.10 24.36 1.17
C VAL A 203 -2.56 24.01 0.88
N GLU A 204 -2.94 23.97 -0.40
CA GLU A 204 -4.28 23.55 -0.80
C GLU A 204 -4.55 22.08 -0.45
N SER A 205 -3.57 21.18 -0.61
CA SER A 205 -3.71 19.78 -0.21
C SER A 205 -3.95 19.61 1.30
N LEU A 206 -3.29 20.44 2.13
CA LEU A 206 -3.57 20.49 3.57
C LEU A 206 -5.02 20.89 3.82
N ARG A 207 -5.49 21.98 3.20
CA ARG A 207 -6.83 22.54 3.44
C ARG A 207 -7.97 21.67 2.92
N LYS A 208 -7.82 21.10 1.72
CA LYS A 208 -8.88 20.37 1.00
C LYS A 208 -8.84 18.86 1.15
N ALA A 209 -7.74 18.28 1.61
CA ALA A 209 -7.63 16.83 1.76
C ALA A 209 -7.28 16.41 3.19
N ILE A 210 -6.30 17.05 3.84
CA ILE A 210 -5.83 16.62 5.16
C ILE A 210 -6.72 17.12 6.31
N LEU A 211 -6.97 18.43 6.41
CA LEU A 211 -7.82 18.97 7.49
C LEU A 211 -9.24 18.37 7.53
N PRO A 212 -9.91 18.10 6.40
CA PRO A 212 -11.23 17.46 6.40
C PRO A 212 -11.25 16.05 6.99
N LEU A 213 -10.11 15.34 7.09
CA LEU A 213 -10.04 14.00 7.69
C LEU A 213 -10.35 13.97 9.19
N HIS A 214 -10.51 15.11 9.86
CA HIS A 214 -11.04 15.15 11.23
C HIS A 214 -12.55 14.94 11.31
N LYS A 215 -13.27 15.04 10.18
CA LYS A 215 -14.75 14.98 10.17
C LYS A 215 -15.33 13.57 10.34
N PRO A 216 -14.77 12.51 9.73
CA PRO A 216 -15.31 11.16 9.87
C PRO A 216 -15.26 10.66 11.32
N TRP A 217 -16.28 9.91 11.74
CA TRP A 217 -16.35 9.32 13.08
C TRP A 217 -15.24 8.29 13.34
N SER A 218 -14.82 7.58 12.28
CA SER A 218 -13.70 6.63 12.31
C SER A 218 -12.31 7.28 12.45
N MET A 219 -12.24 8.57 12.79
CA MET A 219 -10.99 9.32 12.92
C MET A 219 -10.06 8.76 13.99
N SER A 220 -10.58 8.16 15.06
CA SER A 220 -9.78 7.51 16.11
C SER A 220 -8.77 6.50 15.55
N VAL A 221 -9.14 5.78 14.49
CA VAL A 221 -8.33 4.72 13.85
C VAL A 221 -7.04 5.26 13.22
N TYR A 222 -7.05 6.50 12.71
CA TYR A 222 -5.91 7.10 12.01
C TYR A 222 -5.43 8.42 12.61
N HIS A 223 -5.96 8.79 13.79
CA HIS A 223 -5.67 10.06 14.45
C HIS A 223 -4.17 10.30 14.66
N PRO A 224 -3.36 9.35 15.16
CA PRO A 224 -1.93 9.56 15.35
C PRO A 224 -1.21 9.93 14.04
N GLN A 225 -1.55 9.27 12.95
CA GLN A 225 -0.98 9.49 11.62
C GLN A 225 -1.39 10.85 11.04
N LEU A 226 -2.65 11.24 11.24
CA LEU A 226 -3.17 12.54 10.83
C LEU A 226 -2.46 13.67 11.58
N ALA A 227 -2.36 13.56 12.90
CA ALA A 227 -1.68 14.55 13.74
C ALA A 227 -0.21 14.70 13.33
N TYR A 228 0.50 13.59 13.09
CA TYR A 228 1.86 13.62 12.57
C TYR A 228 1.94 14.34 11.22
N CYS A 229 1.06 14.01 10.28
CA CYS A 229 1.07 14.64 8.96
C CYS A 229 0.84 16.16 9.02
N ILE A 230 -0.07 16.62 9.89
CA ILE A 230 -0.34 18.05 10.10
C ILE A 230 0.86 18.74 10.75
N ALA A 231 1.46 18.12 11.78
CA ALA A 231 2.68 18.66 12.40
C ALA A 231 3.80 18.86 11.35
N GLN A 232 3.98 17.89 10.44
CA GLN A 232 4.94 18.03 9.33
C GLN A 232 4.59 19.18 8.38
N PHE A 233 3.31 19.48 8.14
CA PHE A 233 2.94 20.67 7.36
C PHE A 233 3.26 21.97 8.10
N LEU A 234 2.96 22.04 9.40
CA LEU A 234 3.19 23.22 10.23
C LEU A 234 4.68 23.53 10.39
N GLU A 235 5.53 22.51 10.54
CA GLU A 235 7.00 22.67 10.56
C GLU A 235 7.55 23.28 9.26
N LYS A 236 6.80 23.17 8.15
CA LYS A 236 7.17 23.70 6.83
C LYS A 236 6.53 25.05 6.51
N ASP A 237 5.58 25.51 7.32
CA ASP A 237 4.99 26.83 7.18
C ASP A 237 5.86 27.83 7.95
N THR A 238 6.52 28.74 7.23
CA THR A 238 7.42 29.77 7.81
C THR A 238 6.69 31.08 8.08
N SER A 239 5.36 31.06 8.13
CA SER A 239 4.48 32.23 8.19
C SER A 239 3.99 32.52 9.60
#